data_AF-A0A1J7HP73-F1
#
_entry.id   AF-A0A1J7HP73-F1
#
_cell.length_a   1.000
_cell.length_b   1.000
_cell.length_c   1.000
_cell.angle_alpha   90.00
_cell.angle_beta   90.00
_cell.angle_gamma   90.00
#
_symmetry.space_group_name_H-M   'P 1'
#
loop_
_entity.id
_entity.type
_entity.pdbx_description
1 polymer ?
#
loop_
_entity_poly.entity_id
_entity_poly.type
_entity_poly.pdbx_seq_one_letter_code
_entity_poly.pdbx_strand_id
1 'polypeptide(L)'
;MGSEEERVLENQLELQLQEQRDSLSAIDHAILSDPSDPELLAVHEELVQAINDAEEGLLLLKRARLLQEADSVLHSINLFAEEEKVEPLDPTNVEPEPLEKSCYPVGSKCRFRHIDGRWYNGQVALLDNSMAKVSFLNPTSENMLMCKFFLQQRCRFGTNCRLSHGVDVQLSSLKKYIPTIYKPSLVGSSIWAVSNGNPGIWREAELESWDEQAGVGQVVFRDDGSSVKLGAEEMILSEYAEVSDLESDSSFEQSDASEYEEEESQGLGFMETTNQQRGIQTETAIFAKWENHTRGIASKMMANMGYREGMGLGVTGQGMLNPIPVKVLPPKQSLDHALGSHKKENTEKKGKKRSRGGKRKRDKKFAEASSAAKEEENSASDVFALINNQLAMHNETLNGGSMKKQQQSKGSGEGKKVDRRVLIAYEDDVKDLKVRVEKLEEIVNINRKEKLVFEAAMRKLMETRKALAEAEAAHVSASNAVDSKEKEKRWLKF
;
A
#
# COMPACT_ATOMS: atom_id res chain seq x y z
N MET A 1 30.58 -42.40 16.62
CA MET A 1 30.39 -43.42 15.57
C MET A 1 29.23 -43.00 14.67
N GLY A 2 27.99 -42.87 15.18
CA GLY A 2 26.84 -42.35 14.40
C GLY A 2 27.13 -41.19 13.43
N SER A 3 27.66 -40.05 13.88
CA SER A 3 28.03 -38.91 13.01
C SER A 3 28.97 -39.23 11.82
N GLU A 4 29.74 -40.32 11.86
CA GLU A 4 30.60 -40.75 10.76
C GLU A 4 29.85 -41.70 9.81
N GLU A 5 29.01 -42.59 10.35
CA GLU A 5 28.08 -43.45 9.61
C GLU A 5 27.02 -42.61 8.85
N GLU A 6 26.43 -41.60 9.50
CA GLU A 6 25.53 -40.60 8.92
C GLU A 6 26.19 -39.87 7.74
N ARG A 7 27.46 -39.46 7.88
CA ARG A 7 28.19 -38.78 6.79
C ARG A 7 28.54 -39.71 5.64
N VAL A 8 28.82 -40.99 5.88
CA VAL A 8 28.98 -41.98 4.79
C VAL A 8 27.65 -42.13 4.03
N LEU A 9 26.52 -42.15 4.74
CA LEU A 9 25.19 -42.27 4.16
C LEU A 9 24.75 -40.99 3.40
N GLU A 10 25.03 -39.79 3.92
CA GLU A 10 24.85 -38.52 3.18
C GLU A 10 25.60 -38.53 1.84
N ASN A 11 26.90 -38.87 1.86
CA ASN A 11 27.74 -38.93 0.65
C ASN A 11 27.24 -39.99 -0.36
N GLN A 12 26.72 -41.13 0.13
CA GLN A 12 26.16 -42.17 -0.72
C GLN A 12 24.86 -41.72 -1.40
N LEU A 13 23.97 -41.03 -0.68
CA LEU A 13 22.75 -40.46 -1.24
C LEU A 13 23.05 -39.32 -2.23
N GLU A 14 24.05 -38.48 -1.97
CA GLU A 14 24.49 -37.46 -2.94
C GLU A 14 24.96 -38.08 -4.28
N LEU A 15 25.70 -39.19 -4.22
CA LEU A 15 26.15 -39.89 -5.42
C LEU A 15 24.96 -40.50 -6.18
N GLN A 16 24.02 -41.14 -5.49
CA GLN A 16 22.82 -41.73 -6.10
C GLN A 16 21.92 -40.67 -6.74
N LEU A 17 21.74 -39.52 -6.07
CA LEU A 17 21.03 -38.36 -6.64
C LEU A 17 21.71 -37.83 -7.91
N GLN A 18 23.03 -37.83 -7.97
CA GLN A 18 23.73 -37.43 -9.19
C GLN A 18 23.52 -38.45 -10.32
N GLU A 19 23.62 -39.75 -10.04
CA GLU A 19 23.32 -40.81 -11.02
C GLU A 19 21.88 -40.74 -11.54
N GLN A 20 20.90 -40.41 -10.68
CA GLN A 20 19.51 -40.19 -11.08
C GLN A 20 19.34 -38.93 -11.94
N ARG A 21 19.96 -37.80 -11.59
CA ARG A 21 19.91 -36.56 -12.39
C ARG A 21 20.59 -36.71 -13.75
N ASP A 22 21.72 -37.42 -13.81
CA ASP A 22 22.40 -37.77 -15.06
C ASP A 22 21.49 -38.65 -15.94
N SER A 23 20.79 -39.62 -15.32
CA SER A 23 19.80 -40.46 -15.99
C SER A 23 18.59 -39.67 -16.50
N LEU A 24 18.09 -38.69 -15.73
CA LEU A 24 17.01 -37.80 -16.14
C LEU A 24 17.43 -36.99 -17.38
N SER A 25 18.65 -36.45 -17.42
CA SER A 25 19.16 -35.70 -18.57
C SER A 25 19.25 -36.55 -19.86
N ALA A 26 19.43 -37.87 -19.73
CA ALA A 26 19.38 -38.80 -20.85
C ALA A 26 17.95 -39.06 -21.33
N ILE A 27 16.97 -39.09 -20.42
CA ILE A 27 15.54 -39.22 -20.75
C ILE A 27 15.01 -37.91 -21.37
N ASP A 28 15.43 -36.74 -20.89
CA ASP A 28 15.14 -35.45 -21.53
C ASP A 28 15.57 -35.43 -23.00
N HIS A 29 16.77 -35.93 -23.30
CA HIS A 29 17.27 -36.06 -24.67
C HIS A 29 16.45 -37.08 -25.50
N ALA A 30 15.91 -38.13 -24.87
CA ALA A 30 15.01 -39.07 -25.54
C ALA A 30 13.64 -38.44 -25.85
N ILE A 31 13.04 -37.70 -24.91
CA ILE A 31 11.77 -36.97 -25.08
C ILE A 31 11.90 -35.86 -26.12
N LEU A 32 13.06 -35.19 -26.21
CA LEU A 32 13.36 -34.25 -27.31
C LEU A 32 13.46 -34.94 -28.69
N SER A 33 13.62 -36.26 -28.72
CA SER A 33 13.71 -37.06 -29.96
C SER A 33 12.36 -37.69 -30.34
N ASP A 34 11.58 -38.17 -29.38
CA ASP A 34 10.16 -38.53 -29.56
C ASP A 34 9.31 -37.97 -28.39
N PRO A 35 8.65 -36.81 -28.58
CA PRO A 35 7.82 -36.16 -27.57
C PRO A 35 6.39 -36.73 -27.50
N SER A 36 6.13 -37.90 -28.10
CA SER A 36 4.81 -38.55 -28.11
C SER A 36 4.83 -39.99 -27.57
N ASP A 37 5.97 -40.46 -27.08
CA ASP A 37 6.10 -41.74 -26.40
C ASP A 37 5.57 -41.64 -24.94
N PRO A 38 4.49 -42.36 -24.58
CA PRO A 38 3.94 -42.34 -23.22
C PRO A 38 4.83 -43.09 -22.21
N GLU A 39 5.67 -44.04 -22.64
CA GLU A 39 6.54 -44.80 -21.73
C GLU A 39 7.70 -43.92 -21.25
N LEU A 40 8.31 -43.14 -22.15
CA LEU A 40 9.35 -42.16 -21.77
C LEU A 40 8.82 -41.06 -20.84
N LEU A 41 7.60 -40.57 -21.07
CA LEU A 41 6.98 -39.55 -20.22
C LEU A 41 6.67 -40.07 -18.81
N ALA A 42 6.18 -41.31 -18.69
CA ALA A 42 5.93 -41.94 -17.39
C ALA A 42 7.24 -42.16 -16.61
N VAL A 43 8.29 -42.69 -17.25
CA VAL A 43 9.58 -42.91 -16.58
C VAL A 43 10.26 -41.58 -16.19
N HIS A 44 10.08 -40.51 -16.97
CA HIS A 44 10.49 -39.15 -16.57
C HIS A 44 9.75 -38.69 -15.30
N GLU A 45 8.42 -38.82 -15.25
CA GLU A 45 7.62 -38.41 -14.08
C GLU A 45 7.98 -39.21 -12.82
N GLU A 46 8.13 -40.54 -12.93
CA GLU A 46 8.60 -41.41 -11.84
C GLU A 46 10.01 -41.04 -11.37
N LEU A 47 10.94 -40.74 -12.29
CA LEU A 47 12.32 -40.39 -11.93
C LEU A 47 12.43 -39.00 -11.30
N VAL A 48 11.64 -38.02 -11.76
CA VAL A 48 11.55 -36.70 -11.13
C VAL A 48 11.02 -36.83 -9.69
N GLN A 49 9.98 -37.63 -9.46
CA GLN A 49 9.48 -37.85 -8.10
C GLN A 49 10.53 -38.55 -7.23
N ALA A 50 11.18 -39.59 -7.73
CA ALA A 50 12.23 -40.31 -7.00
C ALA A 50 13.46 -39.45 -6.67
N ILE A 51 13.77 -38.45 -7.49
CA ILE A 51 14.79 -37.43 -7.19
C ILE A 51 14.30 -36.51 -6.07
N ASN A 52 13.08 -35.98 -6.15
CA ASN A 52 12.51 -35.10 -5.12
C ASN A 52 12.49 -35.80 -3.73
N ASP A 53 11.97 -37.03 -3.66
CA ASP A 53 11.88 -37.81 -2.42
C ASP A 53 13.27 -38.03 -1.77
N ALA A 54 14.29 -38.28 -2.61
CA ALA A 54 15.66 -38.47 -2.16
C ALA A 54 16.37 -37.15 -1.78
N GLU A 55 16.05 -36.02 -2.45
CA GLU A 55 16.52 -34.69 -2.06
C GLU A 55 15.94 -34.25 -0.71
N GLU A 56 14.64 -34.50 -0.46
CA GLU A 56 14.01 -34.25 0.84
C GLU A 56 14.61 -35.14 1.94
N GLY A 57 14.82 -36.43 1.68
CA GLY A 57 15.49 -37.34 2.62
C GLY A 57 16.91 -36.88 2.99
N LEU A 58 17.70 -36.45 2.01
CA LEU A 58 19.04 -35.90 2.22
C LEU A 58 19.02 -34.57 3.00
N LEU A 59 18.03 -33.71 2.75
CA LEU A 59 17.84 -32.46 3.48
C LEU A 59 17.52 -32.73 4.95
N LEU A 60 16.64 -33.69 5.25
CA LEU A 60 16.30 -34.08 6.62
C LEU A 60 17.51 -34.63 7.39
N LEU A 61 18.34 -35.48 6.76
CA LEU A 61 19.58 -35.99 7.37
C LEU A 61 20.56 -34.85 7.69
N LYS A 62 20.85 -33.98 6.71
CA LYS A 62 21.74 -32.82 6.91
C LYS A 62 21.23 -31.87 7.99
N ARG A 63 19.90 -31.65 8.05
CA ARG A 63 19.25 -30.85 9.09
C ARG A 63 19.45 -31.50 10.48
N ALA A 64 19.24 -32.81 10.60
CA ALA A 64 19.44 -33.53 11.85
C ALA A 64 20.89 -33.44 12.33
N ARG A 65 21.88 -33.64 11.44
CA ARG A 65 23.30 -33.49 11.77
C ARG A 65 23.66 -32.05 12.17
N LEU A 66 23.21 -31.04 11.43
CA LEU A 66 23.48 -29.64 11.77
C LEU A 66 22.87 -29.22 13.12
N LEU A 67 21.75 -29.81 13.52
CA LEU A 67 21.18 -29.63 14.86
C LEU A 67 22.06 -30.30 15.93
N GLN A 68 22.48 -31.56 15.74
CA GLN A 68 23.43 -32.22 16.65
C GLN A 68 24.76 -31.44 16.80
N GLU A 69 25.28 -30.88 15.69
CA GLU A 69 26.48 -30.04 15.69
C GLU A 69 26.25 -28.73 16.47
N ALA A 70 25.10 -28.07 16.29
CA ALA A 70 24.74 -26.86 17.03
C ALA A 70 24.54 -27.12 18.53
N ASP A 71 23.83 -28.19 18.91
CA ASP A 71 23.63 -28.61 20.30
C ASP A 71 24.98 -28.94 20.96
N SER A 72 25.88 -29.62 20.25
CA SER A 72 27.24 -29.90 20.73
C SER A 72 28.05 -28.62 20.96
N VAL A 73 27.92 -27.61 20.10
CA VAL A 73 28.55 -26.30 20.28
C VAL A 73 27.98 -25.58 21.50
N LEU A 74 26.65 -25.55 21.67
CA LEU A 74 26.00 -24.96 22.84
C LEU A 74 26.42 -25.64 24.15
N HIS A 75 26.49 -26.97 24.16
CA HIS A 75 26.98 -27.73 25.31
C HIS A 75 28.45 -27.43 25.63
N SER A 76 29.30 -27.24 24.60
CA SER A 76 30.70 -26.85 24.78
C SER A 76 30.84 -25.44 25.40
N ILE A 77 29.98 -24.50 25.00
CA ILE A 77 29.95 -23.13 25.53
C ILE A 77 29.53 -23.12 27.01
N ASN A 78 28.55 -23.96 27.39
CA ASN A 78 28.15 -24.11 28.79
C ASN A 78 29.27 -24.75 29.65
N LEU A 79 30.00 -25.73 29.11
CA LEU A 79 31.15 -26.34 29.82
C LEU A 79 32.28 -25.31 30.08
N PHE A 80 32.52 -24.37 29.15
CA PHE A 80 33.47 -23.27 29.39
C PHE A 80 32.98 -22.21 30.39
N ALA A 81 31.74 -22.30 30.89
CA ALA A 81 31.21 -21.42 31.94
C ALA A 81 31.27 -22.02 33.36
N GLU A 82 31.52 -23.32 33.51
CA GLU A 82 31.42 -24.05 34.80
C GLU A 82 32.78 -24.53 35.38
N GLU A 83 33.93 -24.18 34.79
CA GLU A 83 35.25 -24.50 35.36
C GLU A 83 35.67 -23.64 36.58
N GLU A 84 34.81 -23.52 37.60
CA GLU A 84 35.22 -23.07 38.94
C GLU A 84 34.56 -23.90 40.09
N LYS A 85 35.06 -25.13 40.25
CA LYS A 85 35.09 -25.96 41.49
C LYS A 85 33.85 -26.03 42.41
N VAL A 86 33.44 -27.28 42.70
CA VAL A 86 33.73 -27.96 44.00
C VAL A 86 33.50 -29.48 43.89
N GLU A 87 34.09 -30.27 44.78
CA GLU A 87 34.04 -31.75 44.82
C GLU A 87 32.68 -32.33 45.30
N PRO A 88 32.36 -33.61 44.98
CA PRO A 88 31.02 -34.20 45.15
C PRO A 88 30.80 -34.97 46.47
N LEU A 89 29.52 -35.21 46.83
CA LEU A 89 29.10 -36.39 47.62
C LEU A 89 27.58 -36.69 47.53
N ASP A 90 27.26 -37.86 46.96
CA ASP A 90 26.07 -38.74 47.12
C ASP A 90 24.59 -38.26 46.99
N PRO A 91 23.65 -39.15 46.59
CA PRO A 91 22.48 -38.72 45.80
C PRO A 91 21.12 -39.29 46.27
N THR A 92 20.25 -38.46 46.88
CA THR A 92 18.84 -38.84 47.08
C THR A 92 17.84 -37.66 47.03
N ASN A 93 17.60 -37.11 45.84
CA ASN A 93 16.21 -36.85 45.41
C ASN A 93 16.12 -36.70 43.89
N VAL A 94 15.04 -37.21 43.29
CA VAL A 94 14.68 -36.92 41.90
C VAL A 94 13.53 -35.92 41.92
N GLU A 95 13.86 -34.64 41.75
CA GLU A 95 12.89 -33.63 41.34
C GLU A 95 13.17 -33.26 39.87
N PRO A 96 12.13 -32.96 39.07
CA PRO A 96 12.29 -32.73 37.63
C PRO A 96 13.08 -31.45 37.34
N GLU A 97 13.79 -31.44 36.22
CA GLU A 97 14.63 -30.33 35.78
C GLU A 97 13.83 -29.02 35.72
N PRO A 98 14.32 -27.93 36.34
CA PRO A 98 13.65 -26.64 36.28
C PRO A 98 13.83 -26.04 34.87
N LEU A 99 12.81 -26.19 34.04
CA LEU A 99 12.64 -25.57 32.70
C LEU A 99 13.37 -24.23 32.58
N GLU A 100 14.16 -24.09 31.51
CA GLU A 100 15.09 -22.98 31.26
C GLU A 100 14.51 -21.63 31.70
N LYS A 101 15.00 -21.12 32.84
CA LYS A 101 14.60 -19.80 33.32
C LYS A 101 15.18 -18.74 32.41
N SER A 102 14.34 -18.24 31.51
CA SER A 102 14.57 -17.03 30.73
C SER A 102 14.70 -15.82 31.67
N CYS A 103 15.89 -15.66 32.24
CA CYS A 103 16.22 -14.56 33.12
C CYS A 103 16.23 -13.26 32.32
N TYR A 104 15.15 -12.49 32.45
CA TYR A 104 15.03 -11.12 31.99
C TYR A 104 15.36 -10.16 33.17
N PRO A 105 16.65 -9.83 33.41
CA PRO A 105 17.01 -8.88 34.46
C PRO A 105 16.49 -7.47 34.14
N VAL A 106 16.39 -6.63 35.16
CA VAL A 106 16.06 -5.20 34.99
C VAL A 106 17.06 -4.56 34.01
N GLY A 107 16.54 -3.87 33.01
CA GLY A 107 17.30 -3.30 31.89
C GLY A 107 17.36 -4.17 30.63
N SER A 108 16.96 -5.45 30.67
CA SER A 108 16.92 -6.32 29.48
C SER A 108 15.83 -5.90 28.48
N LYS A 109 16.14 -5.99 27.18
CA LYS A 109 15.15 -5.80 26.09
C LYS A 109 14.34 -7.08 25.88
N CYS A 110 13.03 -6.96 25.71
CA CYS A 110 12.11 -8.08 25.48
C CYS A 110 11.02 -7.72 24.46
N ARG A 111 10.22 -8.70 24.03
CA ARG A 111 8.92 -8.50 23.38
C ARG A 111 7.81 -8.93 24.34
N PHE A 112 6.78 -8.11 24.47
CA PHE A 112 5.65 -8.35 25.37
C PHE A 112 4.32 -8.10 24.66
N ARG A 113 3.27 -8.79 25.10
CA ARG A 113 1.92 -8.59 24.57
C ARG A 113 1.21 -7.53 25.42
N HIS A 114 0.61 -6.54 24.76
CA HIS A 114 -0.11 -5.44 25.40
C HIS A 114 -1.63 -5.70 25.45
N ILE A 115 -2.39 -4.85 26.16
CA ILE A 115 -3.83 -5.04 26.41
C ILE A 115 -4.72 -4.91 25.15
N ASP A 116 -4.18 -4.36 24.06
CA ASP A 116 -4.80 -4.36 22.73
C ASP A 116 -4.46 -5.61 21.90
N GLY A 117 -3.78 -6.59 22.50
CA GLY A 117 -3.46 -7.88 21.91
C GLY A 117 -2.23 -7.89 20.99
N ARG A 118 -1.61 -6.74 20.70
CA ARG A 118 -0.42 -6.60 19.85
C ARG A 118 0.89 -6.86 20.61
N TRP A 119 1.94 -7.24 19.86
CA TRP A 119 3.29 -7.44 20.37
C TRP A 119 4.12 -6.16 20.26
N TYR A 120 4.64 -5.69 21.39
CA TYR A 120 5.50 -4.51 21.47
C TYR A 120 6.92 -4.88 21.91
N ASN A 121 7.90 -4.15 21.38
CA ASN A 121 9.25 -4.16 21.95
C ASN A 121 9.26 -3.36 23.25
N GLY A 122 9.92 -3.88 24.26
CA GLY A 122 10.02 -3.27 25.57
C GLY A 122 11.34 -3.51 26.27
N GLN A 123 11.43 -2.94 27.48
CA GLN A 123 12.55 -3.11 28.39
C GLN A 123 11.99 -3.40 29.80
N VAL A 124 12.57 -4.36 30.52
CA VAL A 124 12.16 -4.65 31.91
C VAL A 124 12.59 -3.51 32.81
N ALA A 125 11.64 -2.75 33.34
CA ALA A 125 11.89 -1.58 34.18
C ALA A 125 11.91 -1.91 35.68
N LEU A 126 11.05 -2.83 36.13
CA LEU A 126 11.10 -3.46 37.45
C LEU A 126 10.80 -4.97 37.32
N LEU A 127 11.28 -5.75 38.29
CA LEU A 127 11.17 -7.21 38.32
C LEU A 127 10.71 -7.67 39.71
N ASP A 128 9.54 -8.31 39.75
CA ASP A 128 9.02 -9.04 40.91
C ASP A 128 9.12 -10.56 40.65
N ASN A 129 8.97 -11.39 41.69
CA ASN A 129 9.26 -12.84 41.66
C ASN A 129 8.62 -13.68 40.52
N SER A 130 7.55 -13.20 39.87
CA SER A 130 6.92 -13.84 38.70
C SER A 130 6.45 -12.86 37.62
N MET A 131 6.47 -11.55 37.92
CA MET A 131 5.94 -10.48 37.08
C MET A 131 7.04 -9.48 36.74
N ALA A 132 7.17 -9.14 35.46
CA ALA A 132 7.99 -8.04 34.99
C ALA A 132 7.10 -6.83 34.70
N LYS A 133 7.55 -5.65 35.15
CA LYS A 133 6.95 -4.38 34.78
C LYS A 133 7.74 -3.79 33.61
N VAL A 134 7.15 -3.85 32.42
CA VAL A 134 7.81 -3.58 31.14
C VAL A 134 7.48 -2.18 30.62
N SER A 135 8.49 -1.44 30.18
CA SER A 135 8.35 -0.17 29.48
C SER A 135 8.40 -0.35 27.96
N PHE A 136 7.61 0.42 27.20
CA PHE A 136 7.74 0.48 25.74
C PHE A 136 9.15 0.96 25.33
N LEU A 137 9.79 0.25 24.38
CA LEU A 137 11.10 0.63 23.83
C LEU A 137 10.96 1.70 22.74
N ASN A 138 9.88 1.62 21.96
CA ASN A 138 9.60 2.51 20.82
C ASN A 138 8.28 3.31 21.05
N PRO A 139 8.18 4.17 22.09
CA PRO A 139 6.94 4.89 22.41
C PRO A 139 6.60 5.95 21.35
N THR A 140 5.46 5.78 20.69
CA THR A 140 4.96 6.68 19.62
C THR A 140 4.10 7.84 20.16
N SER A 141 3.72 7.79 21.43
CA SER A 141 2.88 8.80 22.09
C SER A 141 3.29 9.04 23.54
N GLU A 142 2.98 10.23 24.06
CA GLU A 142 3.47 10.67 25.39
C GLU A 142 2.96 9.79 26.55
N ASN A 143 1.78 9.18 26.44
CA ASN A 143 1.26 8.22 27.42
C ASN A 143 2.01 6.88 27.43
N MET A 144 2.81 6.55 26.41
CA MET A 144 3.70 5.38 26.41
C MET A 144 5.06 5.67 27.07
N LEU A 145 5.50 6.93 27.13
CA LEU A 145 6.76 7.32 27.77
C LEU A 145 6.74 7.00 29.26
N MET A 146 7.82 6.44 29.79
CA MET A 146 7.89 6.08 31.21
C MET A 146 7.95 7.30 32.13
N CYS A 147 7.09 7.28 33.16
CA CYS A 147 7.03 8.29 34.19
C CYS A 147 8.31 8.28 35.04
N LYS A 148 9.18 9.27 34.85
CA LYS A 148 10.43 9.43 35.62
C LYS A 148 10.19 9.51 37.14
N PHE A 149 9.03 10.02 37.58
CA PHE A 149 8.64 10.03 38.99
C PHE A 149 8.17 8.67 39.50
N PHE A 150 7.63 7.80 38.65
CA PHE A 150 7.24 6.43 39.02
C PHE A 150 8.48 5.56 39.24
N LEU A 151 9.47 5.63 38.32
CA LEU A 151 10.75 4.94 38.48
C LEU A 151 11.51 5.36 39.75
N GLN A 152 11.28 6.58 40.24
CA GLN A 152 11.80 7.09 41.52
C GLN A 152 10.93 6.78 42.75
N GLN A 153 9.83 6.01 42.59
CA GLN A 153 8.83 5.73 43.63
C GLN A 153 8.23 7.00 44.29
N ARG A 154 8.03 8.05 43.48
CA ARG A 154 7.53 9.38 43.90
C ARG A 154 6.24 9.82 43.20
N CYS A 155 5.76 9.07 42.20
CA CYS A 155 4.53 9.43 41.49
C CYS A 155 3.30 9.21 42.38
N ARG A 156 2.46 10.24 42.53
CA ARG A 156 1.22 10.22 43.34
C ARG A 156 -0.05 9.93 42.53
N PHE A 157 0.06 9.83 41.20
CA PHE A 157 -1.10 9.78 40.30
C PHE A 157 -1.65 8.37 40.05
N GLY A 158 -0.93 7.32 40.47
CA GLY A 158 -1.35 5.93 40.26
C GLY A 158 -1.59 5.63 38.77
N THR A 159 -2.69 4.93 38.46
CA THR A 159 -3.14 4.65 37.08
C THR A 159 -3.55 5.91 36.31
N ASN A 160 -3.81 7.03 36.97
CA ASN A 160 -4.22 8.29 36.34
C ASN A 160 -3.03 9.20 35.98
N CYS A 161 -1.82 8.63 35.83
CA CYS A 161 -0.66 9.40 35.38
C CYS A 161 -0.73 9.67 33.87
N ARG A 162 -0.29 10.87 33.46
CA ARG A 162 -0.16 11.26 32.04
C ARG A 162 0.95 10.50 31.28
N LEU A 163 1.85 9.86 32.02
CA LEU A 163 3.00 9.10 31.53
C LEU A 163 2.88 7.64 32.01
N SER A 164 3.38 6.69 31.23
CA SER A 164 3.31 5.25 31.52
C SER A 164 3.95 4.89 32.86
N HIS A 165 3.30 3.99 33.60
CA HIS A 165 3.85 3.29 34.76
C HIS A 165 4.34 1.87 34.40
N GLY A 166 4.52 1.58 33.11
CA GLY A 166 4.87 0.25 32.62
C GLY A 166 3.71 -0.75 32.70
N VAL A 167 3.77 -1.74 31.83
CA VAL A 167 2.76 -2.81 31.69
C VAL A 167 3.21 -4.00 32.52
N ASP A 168 2.31 -4.59 33.31
CA ASP A 168 2.61 -5.74 34.17
C ASP A 168 2.37 -7.04 33.39
N VAL A 169 3.45 -7.80 33.17
CA VAL A 169 3.50 -8.95 32.27
C VAL A 169 4.15 -10.14 33.00
N GLN A 170 3.61 -11.35 32.85
CA GLN A 170 4.20 -12.53 33.48
C GLN A 170 5.52 -12.91 32.79
N LEU A 171 6.56 -13.27 33.54
CA LEU A 171 7.89 -13.56 32.98
C LEU A 171 7.87 -14.65 31.90
N SER A 172 7.05 -15.68 32.07
CA SER A 172 6.83 -16.77 31.11
C SER A 172 6.17 -16.35 29.80
N SER A 173 5.60 -15.14 29.72
CA SER A 173 4.96 -14.59 28.51
C SER A 173 5.82 -13.58 27.75
N LEU A 174 7.04 -13.29 28.23
CA LEU A 174 8.01 -12.46 27.52
C LEU A 174 8.72 -13.27 26.43
N LYS A 175 8.64 -12.80 25.19
CA LYS A 175 9.45 -13.28 24.07
C LYS A 175 10.79 -12.53 24.03
N LYS A 176 11.83 -13.16 23.46
CA LYS A 176 13.16 -12.56 23.28
C LYS A 176 13.08 -11.34 22.35
N TYR A 177 13.84 -10.28 22.64
CA TYR A 177 13.97 -9.15 21.71
C TYR A 177 14.80 -9.55 20.47
N ILE A 178 14.33 -9.17 19.29
CA ILE A 178 14.99 -9.39 18.01
C ILE A 178 15.31 -8.01 17.42
N PRO A 179 16.59 -7.61 17.32
CA PRO A 179 16.97 -6.34 16.69
C PRO A 179 16.76 -6.38 15.17
N THR A 180 16.34 -5.27 14.58
CA THR A 180 16.26 -5.11 13.12
C THR A 180 17.65 -5.08 12.51
N ILE A 181 17.94 -6.00 11.58
CA ILE A 181 19.21 -6.03 10.83
C ILE A 181 19.05 -5.14 9.59
N TYR A 182 19.61 -3.94 9.65
CA TYR A 182 19.58 -2.98 8.55
C TYR A 182 20.52 -3.39 7.40
N LYS A 183 20.06 -3.20 6.17
CA LYS A 183 20.74 -3.52 4.91
C LYS A 183 20.43 -2.45 3.87
N PRO A 184 21.32 -2.19 2.88
CA PRO A 184 21.04 -1.23 1.81
C PRO A 184 19.77 -1.51 0.99
N SER A 185 19.28 -2.76 0.98
CA SER A 185 18.03 -3.17 0.34
C SER A 185 16.74 -2.68 1.03
N LEU A 186 16.84 -2.08 2.22
CA LEU A 186 15.70 -1.54 2.98
C LEU A 186 15.50 -0.03 2.76
N VAL A 187 16.27 0.58 1.86
CA VAL A 187 16.07 1.98 1.44
C VAL A 187 14.71 2.11 0.74
N GLY A 188 13.92 3.10 1.16
CA GLY A 188 12.51 3.28 0.78
C GLY A 188 11.49 2.54 1.67
N SER A 189 11.92 1.79 2.70
CA SER A 189 11.00 1.19 3.67
C SER A 189 10.45 2.22 4.68
N SER A 190 9.20 2.02 5.13
CA SER A 190 8.63 2.80 6.23
C SER A 190 9.16 2.33 7.58
N ILE A 191 9.63 3.29 8.37
CA ILE A 191 10.27 3.09 9.67
C ILE A 191 9.67 4.02 10.72
N TRP A 192 9.81 3.67 11.99
CA TRP A 192 9.70 4.61 13.08
C TRP A 192 11.10 5.08 13.47
N ALA A 193 11.26 6.37 13.76
CA ALA A 193 12.53 7.00 14.06
C ALA A 193 12.39 8.04 15.18
N VAL A 194 13.45 8.24 15.97
CA VAL A 194 13.48 9.27 17.03
C VAL A 194 13.72 10.65 16.41
N SER A 195 12.86 11.63 16.71
CA SER A 195 13.00 13.01 16.21
C SER A 195 13.68 13.94 17.22
N ASN A 196 14.59 14.79 16.72
CA ASN A 196 15.20 15.88 17.48
C ASN A 196 14.18 16.87 18.07
N GLY A 197 12.97 16.96 17.50
CA GLY A 197 11.93 17.89 17.97
C GLY A 197 11.25 17.48 19.28
N ASN A 198 11.16 16.18 19.58
CA ASN A 198 10.52 15.65 20.79
C ASN A 198 11.34 14.46 21.33
N PRO A 199 12.31 14.68 22.23
CA PRO A 199 13.28 13.65 22.62
C PRO A 199 12.59 12.46 23.29
N GLY A 200 12.69 11.30 22.62
CA GLY A 200 12.13 10.03 23.07
C GLY A 200 10.78 9.65 22.46
N ILE A 201 10.11 10.53 21.70
CA ILE A 201 8.92 10.15 20.92
C ILE A 201 9.35 9.69 19.52
N TRP A 202 8.88 8.51 19.14
CA TRP A 202 9.12 7.91 17.84
C TRP A 202 8.05 8.39 16.85
N ARG A 203 8.45 8.73 15.62
CA ARG A 203 7.56 9.19 14.53
C ARG A 203 7.78 8.38 13.26
N GLU A 204 6.79 8.35 12.37
CA GLU A 204 6.93 7.68 11.07
C GLU A 204 7.88 8.45 10.13
N ALA A 205 8.76 7.71 9.47
CA ALA A 205 9.76 8.19 8.54
C ALA A 205 10.02 7.16 7.43
N GLU A 206 10.77 7.57 6.41
CA GLU A 206 11.24 6.71 5.33
C GLU A 206 12.78 6.65 5.34
N LEU A 207 13.35 5.47 5.12
CA LEU A 207 14.80 5.27 5.11
C LEU A 207 15.38 5.71 3.74
N GLU A 208 15.97 6.90 3.67
CA GLU A 208 16.50 7.51 2.44
C GLU A 208 17.85 6.90 2.01
N SER A 209 18.70 6.54 2.99
CA SER A 209 19.95 5.80 2.74
C SER A 209 20.43 5.06 3.99
N TRP A 210 21.25 4.03 3.80
CA TRP A 210 21.87 3.26 4.87
C TRP A 210 23.37 3.07 4.61
N ASP A 211 24.21 3.46 5.57
CA ASP A 211 25.65 3.25 5.57
C ASP A 211 25.99 2.07 6.50
N GLU A 212 26.36 0.93 5.91
CA GLU A 212 26.69 -0.30 6.61
C GLU A 212 28.07 -0.24 7.31
N GLN A 213 28.97 0.66 6.90
CA GLN A 213 30.27 0.86 7.54
C GLN A 213 30.17 1.79 8.76
N ALA A 214 29.30 2.80 8.69
CA ALA A 214 29.04 3.71 9.81
C ALA A 214 27.97 3.18 10.78
N GLY A 215 27.09 2.27 10.33
CA GLY A 215 25.92 1.81 11.08
C GLY A 215 24.82 2.88 11.20
N VAL A 216 24.72 3.77 10.22
CA VAL A 216 23.89 4.98 10.27
C VAL A 216 22.96 5.06 9.06
N GLY A 217 21.67 5.29 9.32
CA GLY A 217 20.68 5.62 8.30
C GLY A 217 20.45 7.12 8.18
N GLN A 218 20.19 7.61 6.98
CA GLN A 218 19.53 8.91 6.78
C GLN A 218 18.02 8.65 6.63
N VAL A 219 17.21 9.33 7.44
CA VAL A 219 15.76 9.16 7.49
C VAL A 219 15.07 10.47 7.14
N VAL A 220 13.89 10.40 6.53
CA VAL A 220 13.03 11.57 6.23
C VAL A 220 11.68 11.37 6.92
N PHE A 221 11.30 12.27 7.83
CA PHE A 221 10.04 12.19 8.58
C PHE A 221 8.83 12.52 7.70
N ARG A 222 7.74 11.75 7.83
CA ARG A 222 6.52 11.96 7.02
C ARG A 222 5.77 13.26 7.37
N ASP A 223 5.79 13.68 8.63
CA ASP A 223 5.02 14.84 9.11
C ASP A 223 5.47 16.19 8.52
N ASP A 224 6.79 16.37 8.41
CA ASP A 224 7.43 17.68 8.23
C ASP A 224 8.52 17.69 7.13
N GLY A 225 8.81 16.53 6.53
CA GLY A 225 9.86 16.37 5.53
C GLY A 225 11.29 16.63 6.04
N SER A 226 11.49 16.75 7.35
CA SER A 226 12.82 16.93 7.92
C SER A 226 13.64 15.65 7.80
N SER A 227 14.92 15.79 7.45
CA SER A 227 15.85 14.68 7.39
C SER A 227 16.85 14.70 8.54
N VAL A 228 17.22 13.53 9.05
CA VAL A 228 18.20 13.38 10.13
C VAL A 228 18.98 12.07 9.96
N LYS A 229 20.15 11.98 10.60
CA LYS A 229 20.99 10.77 10.59
C LYS A 229 20.95 10.09 11.94
N LEU A 230 20.64 8.79 11.96
CA LEU A 230 20.35 8.00 13.17
C LEU A 230 21.08 6.66 13.15
N GLY A 231 21.42 6.14 14.33
CA GLY A 231 21.94 4.78 14.46
C GLY A 231 20.84 3.72 14.34
N ALA A 232 21.22 2.45 14.12
CA ALA A 232 20.29 1.32 14.08
C ALA A 232 19.43 1.15 15.36
N GLU A 233 19.89 1.64 16.52
CA GLU A 233 19.13 1.62 17.78
C GLU A 233 18.03 2.71 17.86
N GLU A 234 18.07 3.71 16.99
CA GLU A 234 17.16 4.88 16.97
C GLU A 234 16.14 4.82 15.82
N MET A 235 16.13 3.70 15.09
CA MET A 235 15.24 3.38 13.98
C MET A 235 14.63 1.98 14.17
N ILE A 236 13.41 1.75 13.68
CA ILE A 236 12.83 0.41 13.59
C ILE A 236 11.87 0.30 12.40
N LEU A 237 11.85 -0.84 11.69
CA LEU A 237 10.88 -1.10 10.61
C LEU A 237 9.45 -1.13 11.16
N SER A 238 8.51 -0.41 10.53
CA SER A 238 7.13 -0.28 11.03
C SER A 238 6.35 -1.60 11.11
N GLU A 239 6.72 -2.56 10.27
CA GLU A 239 6.15 -3.91 10.20
C GLU A 239 6.27 -4.69 11.53
N TYR A 240 7.31 -4.43 12.33
CA TYR A 240 7.59 -5.16 13.57
C TYR A 240 6.71 -4.74 14.77
N ALA A 241 5.88 -3.71 14.61
CA ALA A 241 4.86 -3.31 15.58
C ALA A 241 3.51 -4.02 15.35
N GLU A 242 3.27 -4.60 14.16
CA GLU A 242 1.95 -5.12 13.75
C GLU A 242 1.95 -6.60 13.33
N VAL A 243 3.06 -7.33 13.52
CA VAL A 243 3.05 -8.79 13.42
C VAL A 243 2.27 -9.43 14.58
N SER A 244 1.03 -9.84 14.28
CA SER A 244 0.48 -11.05 14.87
C SER A 244 1.40 -12.24 14.52
N ASP A 245 1.46 -13.25 15.40
CA ASP A 245 2.36 -14.39 15.22
C ASP A 245 1.92 -15.28 14.03
N LEU A 246 2.33 -14.92 12.82
CA LEU A 246 2.38 -15.83 11.68
C LEU A 246 3.72 -16.56 11.69
N GLU A 247 3.85 -17.50 12.64
CA GLU A 247 4.85 -18.56 12.54
C GLU A 247 4.56 -19.33 11.24
N SER A 248 5.55 -19.39 10.34
CA SER A 248 5.38 -19.93 8.99
C SER A 248 5.50 -21.46 8.96
N ASP A 249 4.67 -22.15 9.75
CA ASP A 249 4.52 -23.60 9.65
C ASP A 249 3.63 -23.95 8.44
N SER A 250 4.28 -24.30 7.33
CA SER A 250 3.65 -24.68 6.07
C SER A 250 3.24 -26.16 6.05
N SER A 251 2.48 -26.58 7.05
CA SER A 251 1.91 -27.94 7.12
C SER A 251 0.52 -27.97 6.45
N PHE A 252 0.49 -28.36 5.17
CA PHE A 252 -0.76 -28.66 4.44
C PHE A 252 -1.37 -29.94 5.01
N GLU A 253 -2.63 -29.89 5.45
CA GLU A 253 -3.49 -31.07 5.51
C GLU A 253 -4.91 -30.77 5.04
N GLN A 254 -5.56 -31.79 4.46
CA GLN A 254 -6.78 -31.65 3.67
C GLN A 254 -7.92 -32.50 4.27
N SER A 255 -9.01 -31.86 4.69
CA SER A 255 -10.21 -32.56 5.18
C SER A 255 -11.48 -31.73 4.97
N ASP A 256 -12.61 -32.43 4.85
CA ASP A 256 -13.87 -31.96 4.27
C ASP A 256 -15.00 -31.79 5.32
N ALA A 257 -16.13 -31.25 4.86
CA ALA A 257 -17.50 -31.36 5.38
C ALA A 257 -17.89 -30.60 6.67
N SER A 258 -18.68 -29.53 6.52
CA SER A 258 -20.16 -29.56 6.65
C SER A 258 -20.79 -28.19 6.97
N GLU A 259 -22.10 -28.07 6.73
CA GLU A 259 -22.87 -26.83 6.63
C GLU A 259 -23.94 -26.72 7.73
N TYR A 260 -23.87 -25.67 8.58
CA TYR A 260 -24.97 -25.22 9.45
C TYR A 260 -24.87 -23.70 9.69
N GLU A 261 -25.99 -22.98 9.58
CA GLU A 261 -26.09 -21.54 9.91
C GLU A 261 -26.57 -21.33 11.36
N GLU A 262 -26.15 -20.26 12.04
CA GLU A 262 -27.00 -19.09 12.37
C GLU A 262 -26.22 -17.97 13.12
N GLU A 263 -26.90 -16.88 13.47
CA GLU A 263 -26.46 -15.59 14.05
C GLU A 263 -25.77 -15.71 15.44
N GLU A 264 -25.02 -14.74 16.01
CA GLU A 264 -24.64 -13.34 15.70
C GLU A 264 -23.08 -13.23 16.01
N SER A 265 -22.33 -12.13 16.24
CA SER A 265 -22.63 -10.74 16.60
C SER A 265 -21.62 -9.69 16.11
N GLN A 266 -22.05 -8.41 16.15
CA GLN A 266 -21.23 -7.20 16.37
C GLN A 266 -20.00 -6.97 15.48
N GLY A 267 -20.14 -6.08 14.48
CA GLY A 267 -19.05 -5.68 13.58
C GLY A 267 -18.00 -4.74 14.17
N LEU A 268 -16.78 -4.81 13.63
CA LEU A 268 -15.64 -3.96 14.00
C LEU A 268 -15.11 -3.13 12.81
N GLY A 269 -15.02 -1.81 13.01
CA GLY A 269 -13.85 -1.03 12.62
C GLY A 269 -13.42 -1.00 11.14
N PHE A 270 -14.31 -0.68 10.21
CA PHE A 270 -13.87 -0.20 8.89
C PHE A 270 -13.19 1.18 9.04
N MET A 271 -11.86 1.20 9.12
CA MET A 271 -11.09 2.44 8.96
C MET A 271 -10.71 2.65 7.50
N GLU A 272 -11.23 3.76 6.97
CA GLU A 272 -11.19 4.22 5.60
C GLU A 272 -9.76 4.63 5.17
N THR A 273 -8.99 3.70 4.58
CA THR A 273 -7.69 4.03 3.98
C THR A 273 -7.89 4.93 2.76
N THR A 274 -7.52 6.20 2.89
CA THR A 274 -7.74 7.22 1.85
C THR A 274 -6.90 6.97 0.60
N ASN A 275 -7.55 6.91 -0.57
CA ASN A 275 -6.89 6.92 -1.88
C ASN A 275 -6.22 8.27 -2.16
N GLN A 276 -4.98 8.48 -1.71
CA GLN A 276 -4.07 9.59 -2.02
C GLN A 276 -2.71 9.33 -1.31
N GLN A 277 -1.51 9.39 -1.92
CA GLN A 277 -1.12 9.56 -3.33
C GLN A 277 0.13 8.70 -3.62
N ARG A 278 0.17 8.02 -4.77
CA ARG A 278 1.45 7.74 -5.46
C ARG A 278 1.58 8.69 -6.66
N GLY A 279 2.81 8.87 -7.12
CA GLY A 279 3.21 9.94 -8.04
C GLY A 279 2.56 9.93 -9.43
N ILE A 280 2.81 10.99 -10.19
CA ILE A 280 2.21 11.26 -11.49
C ILE A 280 2.64 10.20 -12.52
N GLN A 281 1.77 9.21 -12.75
CA GLN A 281 1.82 8.28 -13.88
C GLN A 281 0.44 8.27 -14.54
N THR A 282 0.29 9.03 -15.63
CA THR A 282 -1.04 9.39 -16.18
C THR A 282 -1.74 8.28 -16.96
N GLU A 283 -1.07 7.16 -17.25
CA GLU A 283 -1.60 6.12 -18.13
C GLU A 283 -2.11 4.88 -17.37
N THR A 284 -1.43 4.48 -16.29
CA THR A 284 -1.78 3.27 -15.51
C THR A 284 -3.05 3.46 -14.68
N ALA A 285 -3.27 4.65 -14.12
CA ALA A 285 -4.52 5.01 -13.45
C ALA A 285 -5.76 5.02 -14.39
N ILE A 286 -5.55 5.14 -15.71
CA ILE A 286 -6.63 5.00 -16.71
C ILE A 286 -6.90 3.53 -17.00
N PHE A 287 -5.85 2.71 -17.12
CA PHE A 287 -5.94 1.27 -17.34
C PHE A 287 -6.66 0.54 -16.19
N ALA A 288 -6.32 0.87 -14.94
CA ALA A 288 -6.84 0.23 -13.74
C ALA A 288 -8.24 0.73 -13.29
N LYS A 289 -8.96 1.51 -14.10
CA LYS A 289 -10.21 2.20 -13.66
C LYS A 289 -11.31 1.25 -13.12
N TRP A 290 -11.30 -0.01 -13.55
CA TRP A 290 -12.22 -1.07 -13.10
C TRP A 290 -11.85 -1.68 -11.73
N GLU A 291 -10.62 -1.51 -11.23
CA GLU A 291 -10.18 -2.01 -9.92
C GLU A 291 -10.96 -1.35 -8.77
N ASN A 292 -11.33 -0.08 -8.95
CA ASN A 292 -12.21 0.68 -8.06
C ASN A 292 -13.57 -0.02 -7.82
N HIS A 293 -14.02 -0.86 -8.76
CA HIS A 293 -15.29 -1.59 -8.67
C HIS A 293 -15.11 -3.07 -8.28
N THR A 294 -13.88 -3.58 -8.24
CA THR A 294 -13.57 -4.99 -7.93
C THR A 294 -12.71 -5.20 -6.69
N ARG A 295 -12.43 -4.13 -5.91
CA ARG A 295 -11.74 -4.17 -4.60
C ARG A 295 -10.40 -4.94 -4.63
N GLY A 296 -9.65 -4.82 -5.74
CA GLY A 296 -8.37 -5.50 -5.95
C GLY A 296 -8.45 -7.00 -6.32
N ILE A 297 -9.65 -7.60 -6.37
CA ILE A 297 -9.82 -9.02 -6.69
C ILE A 297 -9.35 -9.32 -8.12
N ALA A 298 -9.77 -8.48 -9.08
CA ALA A 298 -9.42 -8.71 -10.48
C ALA A 298 -7.98 -8.31 -10.83
N SER A 299 -7.33 -7.40 -10.11
CA SER A 299 -5.87 -7.18 -10.26
C SER A 299 -5.05 -8.32 -9.66
N LYS A 300 -5.45 -8.86 -8.51
CA LYS A 300 -4.88 -10.11 -7.97
C LYS A 300 -5.05 -11.27 -8.97
N MET A 301 -6.21 -11.38 -9.61
CA MET A 301 -6.44 -12.38 -10.67
C MET A 301 -5.55 -12.16 -11.90
N MET A 302 -5.41 -10.93 -12.42
CA MET A 302 -4.51 -10.65 -13.54
C MET A 302 -3.05 -10.98 -13.21
N ALA A 303 -2.58 -10.62 -12.01
CA ALA A 303 -1.23 -10.92 -11.56
C ALA A 303 -0.98 -12.45 -11.48
N ASN A 304 -1.95 -13.21 -10.95
CA ASN A 304 -1.91 -14.67 -10.92
C ASN A 304 -1.93 -15.29 -12.33
N MET A 305 -2.54 -14.62 -13.30
CA MET A 305 -2.51 -14.97 -14.73
C MET A 305 -1.27 -14.40 -15.47
N GLY A 306 -0.23 -13.99 -14.74
CA GLY A 306 1.06 -13.54 -15.28
C GLY A 306 1.12 -12.09 -15.78
N TYR A 307 0.10 -11.27 -15.54
CA TYR A 307 0.17 -9.85 -15.90
C TYR A 307 1.26 -9.13 -15.08
N ARG A 308 2.10 -8.36 -15.78
CA ARG A 308 3.09 -7.46 -15.19
C ARG A 308 2.89 -6.07 -15.78
N GLU A 309 3.10 -5.03 -14.98
CA GLU A 309 2.98 -3.64 -15.44
C GLU A 309 3.90 -3.39 -16.65
N GLY A 310 3.35 -2.89 -17.75
CA GLY A 310 4.06 -2.71 -19.01
C GLY A 310 4.30 -3.98 -19.86
N MET A 311 3.78 -5.15 -19.45
CA MET A 311 3.83 -6.39 -20.23
C MET A 311 2.42 -6.93 -20.55
N GLY A 312 2.36 -7.90 -21.47
CA GLY A 312 1.12 -8.62 -21.77
C GLY A 312 0.66 -9.54 -20.64
N LEU A 313 -0.60 -9.98 -20.70
CA LEU A 313 -1.12 -11.08 -19.89
C LEU A 313 -0.44 -12.41 -20.28
N GLY A 314 -0.32 -13.35 -19.33
CA GLY A 314 0.30 -14.66 -19.51
C GLY A 314 1.71 -14.76 -18.92
N VAL A 315 2.11 -15.97 -18.52
CA VAL A 315 3.33 -16.27 -17.72
C VAL A 315 4.62 -15.64 -18.26
N THR A 316 4.76 -15.54 -19.58
CA THR A 316 5.92 -14.99 -20.29
C THR A 316 5.70 -13.56 -20.84
N GLY A 317 4.61 -12.90 -20.46
CA GLY A 317 4.27 -11.54 -20.91
C GLY A 317 3.80 -11.43 -22.37
N GLN A 318 3.44 -12.56 -23.01
CA GLN A 318 3.11 -12.68 -24.44
C GLN A 318 1.82 -11.96 -24.89
N GLY A 319 0.93 -11.59 -23.95
CA GLY A 319 -0.33 -10.93 -24.27
C GLY A 319 -0.19 -9.60 -25.02
N MET A 320 -1.24 -9.22 -25.74
CA MET A 320 -1.23 -8.02 -26.59
C MET A 320 -1.39 -6.73 -25.76
N LEU A 321 -0.31 -5.97 -25.64
CA LEU A 321 -0.26 -4.67 -24.95
C LEU A 321 -1.11 -3.57 -25.60
N ASN A 322 -1.12 -3.51 -26.92
CA ASN A 322 -1.72 -2.41 -27.67
C ASN A 322 -3.21 -2.68 -27.98
N PRO A 323 -4.13 -1.72 -27.74
CA PRO A 323 -5.52 -1.86 -28.16
C PRO A 323 -5.67 -2.10 -29.67
N ILE A 324 -6.60 -2.99 -30.06
CA ILE A 324 -6.84 -3.33 -31.46
C ILE A 324 -7.30 -2.06 -32.22
N PRO A 325 -6.58 -1.64 -33.29
CA PRO A 325 -6.89 -0.39 -33.98
C PRO A 325 -8.16 -0.51 -34.83
N VAL A 326 -9.28 0.03 -34.34
CA VAL A 326 -10.58 0.00 -35.02
C VAL A 326 -10.58 0.93 -36.25
N LYS A 327 -10.34 0.34 -37.43
CA LYS A 327 -10.38 1.05 -38.71
C LYS A 327 -11.81 1.19 -39.22
N VAL A 328 -12.48 2.28 -38.82
CA VAL A 328 -13.83 2.64 -39.30
C VAL A 328 -13.84 2.77 -40.83
N LEU A 329 -14.67 1.97 -41.50
CA LEU A 329 -14.87 2.03 -42.95
C LEU A 329 -15.88 3.13 -43.34
N PRO A 330 -15.78 3.70 -44.55
CA PRO A 330 -16.81 4.57 -45.12
C PRO A 330 -18.21 3.93 -45.10
N PRO A 331 -19.28 4.72 -44.88
CA PRO A 331 -20.65 4.20 -44.88
C PRO A 331 -21.01 3.59 -46.23
N LYS A 332 -21.74 2.46 -46.19
CA LYS A 332 -22.14 1.60 -47.34
C LYS A 332 -21.02 0.74 -47.97
N GLN A 333 -19.88 0.54 -47.30
CA GLN A 333 -18.83 -0.39 -47.74
C GLN A 333 -18.85 -1.67 -46.89
N SER A 334 -18.83 -2.86 -47.52
CA SER A 334 -18.91 -4.16 -46.81
C SER A 334 -17.55 -4.60 -46.25
N LEU A 335 -17.58 -5.54 -45.28
CA LEU A 335 -16.39 -6.09 -44.62
C LEU A 335 -15.45 -6.82 -45.60
N ASP A 336 -15.98 -7.36 -46.71
CA ASP A 336 -15.21 -8.00 -47.78
C ASP A 336 -14.11 -7.09 -48.33
N HIS A 337 -14.37 -5.77 -48.34
CA HIS A 337 -13.43 -4.77 -48.83
C HIS A 337 -12.24 -4.53 -47.88
N ALA A 338 -12.32 -4.95 -46.62
CA ALA A 338 -11.17 -4.96 -45.71
C ALA A 338 -10.27 -6.17 -46.00
N LEU A 339 -10.86 -7.36 -46.17
CA LEU A 339 -10.14 -8.61 -46.45
C LEU A 339 -9.51 -8.62 -47.86
N GLY A 340 -10.21 -8.04 -48.86
CA GLY A 340 -9.73 -7.96 -50.24
C GLY A 340 -8.40 -7.23 -50.41
N SER A 341 -8.04 -6.33 -49.48
CA SER A 341 -6.76 -5.59 -49.48
C SER A 341 -5.55 -6.53 -49.43
N HIS A 342 -5.61 -7.59 -48.63
CA HIS A 342 -4.47 -8.48 -48.37
C HIS A 342 -4.16 -9.45 -49.53
N LYS A 343 -5.00 -9.50 -50.57
CA LYS A 343 -4.83 -10.42 -51.70
C LYS A 343 -4.29 -9.75 -52.98
N LYS A 344 -3.84 -8.49 -52.91
CA LYS A 344 -3.36 -7.70 -54.07
C LYS A 344 -2.15 -6.77 -53.82
N GLU A 345 -1.20 -7.17 -52.99
CA GLU A 345 0.13 -6.53 -52.94
C GLU A 345 1.26 -7.49 -53.33
N ASN A 346 1.26 -7.92 -54.59
CA ASN A 346 2.49 -8.40 -55.24
C ASN A 346 2.47 -8.11 -56.76
N THR A 347 2.60 -6.83 -57.13
CA THR A 347 2.95 -6.39 -58.49
C THR A 347 3.39 -4.92 -58.48
N GLU A 348 4.63 -4.62 -58.91
CA GLU A 348 5.10 -3.24 -59.03
C GLU A 348 4.27 -2.44 -60.06
N LYS A 349 3.96 -1.15 -59.80
CA LYS A 349 3.94 -0.10 -60.85
C LYS A 349 4.45 1.25 -60.35
N LYS A 350 5.53 1.74 -60.97
CA LYS A 350 6.07 3.10 -60.81
C LYS A 350 5.10 4.13 -61.44
N GLY A 351 4.82 5.25 -60.77
CA GLY A 351 3.83 6.23 -61.25
C GLY A 351 3.91 7.63 -60.64
N LYS A 352 4.98 8.40 -60.91
CA LYS A 352 5.09 9.81 -60.46
C LYS A 352 4.03 10.70 -61.11
N LYS A 353 3.21 11.42 -60.32
CA LYS A 353 2.61 12.71 -60.73
C LYS A 353 2.86 13.79 -59.68
N ARG A 354 3.14 15.02 -60.13
CA ARG A 354 3.65 16.14 -59.33
C ARG A 354 2.51 17.08 -58.93
N SER A 355 2.22 17.24 -57.64
CA SER A 355 1.35 18.31 -57.13
C SER A 355 2.19 19.41 -56.44
N ARG A 356 2.67 20.37 -57.24
CA ARG A 356 3.51 21.49 -56.78
C ARG A 356 2.61 22.63 -56.25
N GLY A 357 2.10 22.49 -55.03
CA GLY A 357 1.28 23.54 -54.40
C GLY A 357 0.99 23.40 -52.91
N GLY A 358 0.93 22.17 -52.36
CA GLY A 358 0.44 21.96 -50.99
C GLY A 358 1.38 22.37 -49.83
N LYS A 359 2.70 22.24 -50.00
CA LYS A 359 3.63 22.21 -48.85
C LYS A 359 3.65 23.51 -48.04
N ARG A 360 3.94 24.67 -48.66
CA ARG A 360 4.00 25.98 -47.97
C ARG A 360 2.72 26.35 -47.21
N LYS A 361 1.52 25.94 -47.67
CA LYS A 361 0.25 26.22 -46.97
C LYS A 361 0.03 25.29 -45.77
N ARG A 362 0.61 24.09 -45.79
CA ARG A 362 0.66 23.19 -44.62
C ARG A 362 1.67 23.69 -43.60
N ASP A 363 2.90 23.93 -44.05
CA ASP A 363 4.03 24.35 -43.21
C ASP A 363 3.71 25.65 -42.46
N LYS A 364 3.10 26.64 -43.12
CA LYS A 364 2.64 27.88 -42.46
C LYS A 364 1.62 27.61 -41.34
N LYS A 365 0.63 26.71 -41.54
CA LYS A 365 -0.38 26.42 -40.52
C LYS A 365 0.21 25.69 -39.30
N PHE A 366 1.23 24.86 -39.48
CA PHE A 366 1.97 24.26 -38.37
C PHE A 366 2.82 25.28 -37.61
N ALA A 367 3.43 26.24 -38.31
CA ALA A 367 4.15 27.34 -37.66
C ALA A 367 3.22 28.22 -36.82
N GLU A 368 2.07 28.65 -37.37
CA GLU A 368 1.08 29.46 -36.64
C GLU A 368 0.53 28.73 -35.40
N ALA A 369 0.28 27.41 -35.48
CA ALA A 369 -0.13 26.61 -34.32
C ALA A 369 0.99 26.48 -33.26
N SER A 370 2.24 26.32 -33.69
CA SER A 370 3.41 26.26 -32.78
C SER A 370 3.77 27.62 -32.16
N SER A 371 3.33 28.73 -32.74
CA SER A 371 3.45 30.06 -32.13
C SER A 371 2.38 30.28 -31.07
N ALA A 372 1.11 30.00 -31.37
CA ALA A 372 0.00 30.19 -30.43
C ALA A 372 0.18 29.38 -29.14
N ALA A 373 0.65 28.12 -29.23
CA ALA A 373 0.94 27.30 -28.05
C ALA A 373 2.03 27.92 -27.14
N LYS A 374 3.00 28.63 -27.71
CA LYS A 374 4.06 29.31 -26.96
C LYS A 374 3.63 30.65 -26.37
N GLU A 375 2.65 31.32 -26.97
CA GLU A 375 2.02 32.50 -26.37
C GLU A 375 1.17 32.11 -25.16
N GLU A 376 0.48 30.95 -25.23
CA GLU A 376 -0.27 30.38 -24.10
C GLU A 376 0.68 29.91 -22.97
N GLU A 377 1.76 29.20 -23.30
CA GLU A 377 2.80 28.77 -22.35
C GLU A 377 3.51 29.96 -21.64
N ASN A 378 3.85 31.02 -22.38
CA ASN A 378 4.42 32.25 -21.82
C ASN A 378 3.44 33.03 -20.91
N SER A 379 2.13 32.78 -20.99
CA SER A 379 1.15 33.44 -20.12
C SER A 379 1.05 32.81 -18.73
N ALA A 380 1.58 31.60 -18.55
CA ALA A 380 1.44 30.81 -17.32
C ALA A 380 2.52 31.07 -16.25
N SER A 381 3.51 31.94 -16.52
CA SER A 381 4.70 32.11 -15.67
C SER A 381 5.13 33.56 -15.40
N ASP A 382 4.23 34.54 -15.57
CA ASP A 382 4.53 35.94 -15.24
C ASP A 382 4.44 36.23 -13.72
N VAL A 383 5.61 36.42 -13.10
CA VAL A 383 5.78 36.80 -11.68
C VAL A 383 5.04 38.12 -11.35
N PHE A 384 4.89 39.04 -12.31
CA PHE A 384 4.19 40.31 -12.09
C PHE A 384 2.67 40.15 -11.97
N ALA A 385 2.08 39.09 -12.53
CA ALA A 385 0.66 38.76 -12.32
C ALA A 385 0.38 38.38 -10.85
N LEU A 386 1.30 37.66 -10.21
CA LEU A 386 1.20 37.31 -8.79
C LEU A 386 1.23 38.55 -7.89
N ILE A 387 2.13 39.48 -8.17
CA ILE A 387 2.27 40.75 -7.44
C ILE A 387 1.00 41.61 -7.58
N ASN A 388 0.45 41.72 -8.79
CA ASN A 388 -0.79 42.47 -9.04
C ASN A 388 -1.99 41.88 -8.27
N ASN A 389 -2.10 40.55 -8.19
CA ASN A 389 -3.15 39.89 -7.41
C ASN A 389 -2.98 40.11 -5.89
N GLN A 390 -1.75 40.06 -5.36
CA GLN A 390 -1.49 40.34 -3.94
C GLN A 390 -1.78 41.81 -3.57
N LEU A 391 -1.45 42.76 -4.44
CA LEU A 391 -1.77 44.19 -4.25
C LEU A 391 -3.27 44.49 -4.36
N ALA A 392 -4.03 43.71 -5.14
CA ALA A 392 -5.49 43.80 -5.16
C ALA A 392 -6.10 43.31 -3.83
N MET A 393 -5.71 42.11 -3.38
CA MET A 393 -6.21 41.51 -2.13
C MET A 393 -5.95 42.39 -0.90
N HIS A 394 -4.79 43.06 -0.84
CA HIS A 394 -4.42 43.90 0.31
C HIS A 394 -5.16 45.26 0.38
N ASN A 395 -5.92 45.63 -0.65
CA ASN A 395 -6.79 46.82 -0.62
C ASN A 395 -8.19 46.52 -0.05
N GLU A 396 -8.67 45.27 -0.13
CA GLU A 396 -9.99 44.88 0.38
C GLU A 396 -10.01 44.65 1.90
N THR A 397 -8.86 44.29 2.49
CA THR A 397 -8.75 43.96 3.93
C THR A 397 -8.58 45.14 4.88
N LEU A 398 -8.44 46.38 4.36
CA LEU A 398 -8.13 47.57 5.17
C LEU A 398 -9.22 48.65 5.23
N ASN A 399 -10.41 48.44 4.65
CA ASN A 399 -11.53 49.39 4.72
C ASN A 399 -12.84 48.76 5.23
N GLY A 400 -12.88 48.47 6.53
CA GLY A 400 -14.12 48.12 7.23
C GLY A 400 -15.03 49.35 7.40
N GLY A 401 -16.04 49.51 6.55
CA GLY A 401 -17.00 50.62 6.66
C GLY A 401 -18.26 50.43 5.80
N SER A 402 -19.43 50.32 6.44
CA SER A 402 -20.71 50.19 5.73
C SER A 402 -21.15 51.52 5.10
N MET A 403 -21.22 51.58 3.76
CA MET A 403 -22.06 52.56 3.06
C MET A 403 -22.77 51.98 1.84
N LYS A 404 -24.05 52.36 1.70
CA LYS A 404 -24.83 52.19 0.47
C LYS A 404 -24.14 52.98 -0.66
N LYS A 405 -23.91 52.36 -1.82
CA LYS A 405 -23.49 53.09 -3.03
C LYS A 405 -24.63 53.13 -4.03
N GLN A 406 -25.09 54.34 -4.35
CA GLN A 406 -26.19 54.57 -5.29
C GLN A 406 -25.81 54.12 -6.70
N GLN A 407 -26.75 53.50 -7.40
CA GLN A 407 -26.63 53.30 -8.85
C GLN A 407 -27.13 54.56 -9.58
N GLN A 408 -26.19 55.33 -10.13
CA GLN A 408 -26.43 56.21 -11.28
C GLN A 408 -25.36 55.86 -12.33
N SER A 409 -25.70 54.99 -13.28
CA SER A 409 -26.39 55.33 -14.54
C SER A 409 -25.44 55.95 -15.57
N LYS A 410 -24.73 55.08 -16.29
CA LYS A 410 -24.23 55.38 -17.64
C LYS A 410 -24.75 54.27 -18.56
N GLY A 411 -25.55 54.64 -19.55
CA GLY A 411 -26.37 53.69 -20.32
C GLY A 411 -25.62 53.04 -21.47
N SER A 412 -25.56 51.71 -21.47
CA SER A 412 -25.33 50.89 -22.66
C SER A 412 -25.98 49.52 -22.43
N GLY A 413 -27.03 49.21 -23.19
CA GLY A 413 -27.83 48.01 -22.99
C GLY A 413 -27.20 46.74 -23.57
N GLU A 414 -26.35 46.06 -22.80
CA GLU A 414 -26.04 44.63 -23.03
C GLU A 414 -26.45 43.81 -21.79
N GLY A 415 -27.62 43.17 -21.86
CA GLY A 415 -28.11 42.34 -20.76
C GLY A 415 -27.28 41.07 -20.59
N LYS A 416 -26.53 40.98 -19.47
CA LYS A 416 -25.66 39.86 -19.03
C LYS A 416 -25.83 38.59 -19.88
N LYS A 417 -24.80 38.24 -20.66
CA LYS A 417 -24.74 37.01 -21.44
C LYS A 417 -24.66 35.83 -20.48
N VAL A 418 -25.82 35.25 -20.17
CA VAL A 418 -25.93 33.94 -19.53
C VAL A 418 -25.57 32.94 -20.62
N ASP A 419 -24.28 32.68 -20.77
CA ASP A 419 -23.79 31.73 -21.76
C ASP A 419 -24.14 30.31 -21.34
N ARG A 420 -24.25 29.40 -22.33
CA ARG A 420 -24.63 27.99 -22.12
C ARG A 420 -23.76 27.24 -21.10
N ARG A 421 -22.54 27.74 -20.83
CA ARG A 421 -21.65 27.25 -19.75
C ARG A 421 -22.21 27.46 -18.34
N VAL A 422 -22.93 28.57 -18.11
CA VAL A 422 -23.52 28.91 -16.81
C VAL A 422 -24.71 28.01 -16.47
N LEU A 423 -25.46 27.56 -17.49
CA LEU A 423 -26.52 26.56 -17.29
C LEU A 423 -25.96 25.21 -16.81
N ILE A 424 -24.82 24.77 -17.37
CA ILE A 424 -24.17 23.50 -16.98
C ILE A 424 -23.75 23.55 -15.51
N ALA A 425 -23.16 24.67 -15.05
CA ALA A 425 -22.81 24.85 -13.64
C ALA A 425 -24.04 24.71 -12.71
N TYR A 426 -25.17 25.36 -13.04
CA TYR A 426 -26.41 25.19 -12.29
C TYR A 426 -27.02 23.78 -12.39
N GLU A 427 -26.80 23.07 -13.50
CA GLU A 427 -27.25 21.68 -13.67
C GLU A 427 -26.45 20.73 -12.76
N ASP A 428 -25.14 20.97 -12.62
CA ASP A 428 -24.24 20.19 -11.78
C ASP A 428 -24.42 20.53 -10.29
N ASP A 429 -24.60 21.81 -9.92
CA ASP A 429 -24.99 22.23 -8.56
C ASP A 429 -26.25 21.49 -8.07
N VAL A 430 -27.25 21.34 -8.95
CA VAL A 430 -28.50 20.63 -8.66
C VAL A 430 -28.30 19.12 -8.51
N LYS A 431 -27.37 18.50 -9.26
CA LYS A 431 -27.00 17.07 -9.08
C LYS A 431 -26.32 16.86 -7.73
N ASP A 432 -25.36 17.71 -7.38
CA ASP A 432 -24.63 17.63 -6.11
C ASP A 432 -25.53 17.90 -4.91
N LEU A 433 -26.56 18.75 -5.05
CA LEU A 433 -27.58 18.93 -4.01
C LEU A 433 -28.49 17.70 -3.89
N LYS A 434 -28.86 17.03 -4.99
CA LYS A 434 -29.66 15.79 -4.97
C LYS A 434 -28.94 14.63 -4.28
N VAL A 435 -27.68 14.38 -4.63
CA VAL A 435 -26.85 13.34 -3.99
C VAL A 435 -26.64 13.61 -2.50
N ARG A 436 -26.54 14.89 -2.09
CA ARG A 436 -26.46 15.27 -0.66
C ARG A 436 -27.79 15.07 0.07
N VAL A 437 -28.93 15.29 -0.57
CA VAL A 437 -30.25 15.03 0.01
C VAL A 437 -30.48 13.52 0.20
N GLU A 438 -30.17 12.70 -0.80
CA GLU A 438 -30.28 11.24 -0.74
C GLU A 438 -29.45 10.64 0.42
N LYS A 439 -28.17 11.03 0.54
CA LYS A 439 -27.30 10.60 1.65
C LYS A 439 -27.80 11.06 3.02
N LEU A 440 -28.39 12.25 3.12
CA LEU A 440 -28.98 12.73 4.38
C LEU A 440 -30.28 12.00 4.73
N GLU A 441 -31.07 11.60 3.74
CA GLU A 441 -32.26 10.76 3.92
C GLU A 441 -31.89 9.36 4.43
N GLU A 442 -30.83 8.76 3.90
CA GLU A 442 -30.27 7.49 4.39
C GLU A 442 -29.78 7.62 5.85
N ILE A 443 -28.98 8.63 6.17
CA ILE A 443 -28.49 8.90 7.53
C ILE A 443 -29.66 9.10 8.52
N VAL A 444 -30.71 9.82 8.12
CA VAL A 444 -31.93 10.00 8.94
C VAL A 444 -32.72 8.69 9.08
N ASN A 445 -32.70 7.82 8.08
CA ASN A 445 -33.39 6.53 8.12
C ASN A 445 -32.68 5.51 9.04
N ILE A 446 -31.34 5.48 9.03
CA ILE A 446 -30.52 4.63 9.90
C ILE A 446 -30.64 5.09 11.36
N ASN A 447 -30.44 6.38 11.63
CA ASN A 447 -30.29 6.91 12.98
C ASN A 447 -31.62 7.17 13.72
N ARG A 448 -32.75 6.59 13.26
CA ARG A 448 -34.10 6.75 13.88
C ARG A 448 -34.16 6.45 15.38
N LYS A 449 -33.25 5.61 15.91
CA LYS A 449 -33.18 5.25 17.33
C LYS A 449 -32.43 6.30 18.17
N GLU A 450 -31.54 7.09 17.56
CA GLU A 450 -30.67 8.05 18.25
C GLU A 450 -31.20 9.48 18.12
N LYS A 451 -32.04 9.88 19.07
CA LYS A 451 -32.78 11.16 19.02
C LYS A 451 -31.92 12.39 18.65
N LEU A 452 -30.74 12.55 19.25
CA LEU A 452 -29.88 13.72 19.00
C LEU A 452 -29.27 13.72 17.59
N VAL A 453 -28.83 12.56 17.09
CA VAL A 453 -28.29 12.39 15.74
C VAL A 453 -29.40 12.55 14.71
N PHE A 454 -30.57 11.95 14.96
CA PHE A 454 -31.77 12.09 14.14
C PHE A 454 -32.21 13.56 14.00
N GLU A 455 -32.34 14.29 15.11
CA GLU A 455 -32.73 15.71 15.08
C GLU A 455 -31.71 16.60 14.36
N ALA A 456 -30.41 16.31 14.50
CA ALA A 456 -29.35 17.04 13.80
C ALA A 456 -29.31 16.73 12.29
N ALA A 457 -29.43 15.46 11.91
CA ALA A 457 -29.46 15.03 10.51
C ALA A 457 -30.74 15.49 9.80
N MET A 458 -31.90 15.40 10.46
CA MET A 458 -33.18 15.88 9.93
C MET A 458 -33.19 17.40 9.71
N ARG A 459 -32.52 18.18 10.57
CA ARG A 459 -32.35 19.63 10.36
C ARG A 459 -31.51 19.92 9.12
N LYS A 460 -30.35 19.28 8.98
CA LYS A 460 -29.49 19.39 7.78
C LYS A 460 -30.21 18.96 6.50
N LEU A 461 -31.05 17.91 6.57
CA LEU A 461 -31.89 17.43 5.47
C LEU A 461 -32.92 18.47 5.03
N MET A 462 -33.58 19.17 5.97
CA MET A 462 -34.49 20.28 5.62
C MET A 462 -33.74 21.46 4.98
N GLU A 463 -32.55 21.79 5.49
CA GLU A 463 -31.68 22.84 4.96
C GLU A 463 -31.20 22.51 3.53
N THR A 464 -30.75 21.28 3.25
CA THR A 464 -30.31 20.88 1.91
C THR A 464 -31.47 20.72 0.92
N ARG A 465 -32.63 20.20 1.34
CA ARG A 465 -33.85 20.20 0.50
C ARG A 465 -34.30 21.62 0.14
N LYS A 466 -34.17 22.59 1.05
CA LYS A 466 -34.44 24.01 0.76
C LYS A 466 -33.44 24.59 -0.25
N ALA A 467 -32.14 24.34 -0.05
CA ALA A 467 -31.09 24.77 -0.98
C ALA A 467 -31.26 24.15 -2.38
N LEU A 468 -31.69 22.88 -2.46
CA LEU A 468 -32.04 22.20 -3.71
C LEU A 468 -33.18 22.94 -4.44
N ALA A 469 -34.28 23.25 -3.74
CA ALA A 469 -35.41 23.98 -4.34
C ALA A 469 -35.02 25.39 -4.82
N GLU A 470 -34.14 26.09 -4.08
CA GLU A 470 -33.60 27.40 -4.49
C GLU A 470 -32.69 27.30 -5.73
N ALA A 471 -31.84 26.26 -5.80
CA ALA A 471 -30.98 25.99 -6.94
C ALA A 471 -31.78 25.56 -8.20
N GLU A 472 -32.80 24.72 -8.04
CA GLU A 472 -33.69 24.35 -9.16
C GLU A 472 -34.48 25.55 -9.68
N ALA A 473 -34.98 26.42 -8.79
CA ALA A 473 -35.63 27.67 -9.20
C ALA A 473 -34.66 28.61 -9.95
N ALA A 474 -33.39 28.70 -9.51
CA ALA A 474 -32.35 29.46 -10.19
C ALA A 474 -32.03 28.86 -11.58
N HIS A 475 -31.87 27.54 -11.68
CA HIS A 475 -31.64 26.82 -12.94
C HIS A 475 -32.80 27.03 -13.94
N VAL A 476 -34.06 26.86 -13.49
CA VAL A 476 -35.25 27.09 -14.32
C VAL A 476 -35.36 28.55 -14.75
N SER A 477 -35.06 29.51 -13.88
CA SER A 477 -35.04 30.94 -14.22
C SER A 477 -33.96 31.25 -15.27
N ALA A 478 -32.74 30.73 -15.08
CA ALA A 478 -31.63 30.89 -16.01
C ALA A 478 -31.93 30.25 -17.38
N SER A 479 -32.50 29.04 -17.39
CA SER A 479 -32.91 28.34 -18.60
C SER A 479 -33.93 29.16 -19.40
N ASN A 480 -35.03 29.60 -18.77
CA ASN A 480 -36.02 30.47 -19.38
C ASN A 480 -35.42 31.80 -19.89
N ALA A 481 -34.42 32.36 -19.19
CA ALA A 481 -33.71 33.58 -19.60
C ALA A 481 -32.75 33.37 -20.80
N VAL A 482 -32.28 32.15 -21.04
CA VAL A 482 -31.54 31.78 -22.26
C VAL A 482 -32.51 31.50 -23.40
N ASP A 483 -33.57 30.74 -23.14
CA ASP A 483 -34.59 30.34 -24.11
C ASP A 483 -35.35 31.54 -24.72
N SER A 484 -35.66 32.55 -23.90
CA SER A 484 -36.25 33.82 -24.35
C SER A 484 -35.29 34.62 -25.22
N LYS A 485 -34.01 34.74 -24.83
CA LYS A 485 -32.96 35.38 -25.65
C LYS A 485 -32.66 34.61 -26.94
N GLU A 486 -32.79 33.29 -26.96
CA GLU A 486 -32.72 32.49 -28.18
C GLU A 486 -33.90 32.76 -29.11
N LYS A 487 -35.12 32.83 -28.58
CA LYS A 487 -36.33 33.20 -29.35
C LYS A 487 -36.17 34.61 -29.93
N GLU A 488 -35.78 35.60 -29.11
CA GLU A 488 -35.49 36.97 -29.54
C GLU A 488 -34.43 37.03 -30.67
N LYS A 489 -33.30 36.31 -30.52
CA LYS A 489 -32.26 36.17 -31.57
C LYS A 489 -32.71 35.41 -32.83
N ARG A 490 -33.83 34.68 -32.79
CA ARG A 490 -34.44 34.05 -33.97
C ARG A 490 -35.42 35.01 -34.64
N TRP A 491 -36.21 35.78 -33.88
CA TRP A 491 -37.04 36.87 -34.42
C TRP A 491 -36.20 37.94 -35.10
N LEU A 492 -35.09 38.38 -34.49
CA LEU A 492 -34.14 39.36 -35.05
C LEU A 492 -33.31 38.86 -36.25
N LYS A 493 -33.68 37.73 -36.87
CA LYS A 493 -33.06 37.18 -38.09
C LYS A 493 -34.02 37.09 -39.28
N PHE A 494 -35.28 37.51 -39.09
CA PHE A 494 -36.30 37.67 -40.12
C PHE A 494 -36.67 39.14 -40.27
#